data_AF-A0A7C3CB51-F1
#
_entry.id   AF-A0A7C3CB51-F1
#
_cell.length_a   1.000
_cell.length_b   1.000
_cell.length_c   1.000
_cell.angle_alpha   90.00
_cell.angle_beta   90.00
_cell.angle_gamma   90.00
#
_symmetry.space_group_name_H-M   'P 1'
#
loop_
_entity.id
_entity.type
_entity.pdbx_description
1 polymer ?
#
loop_
_entity_poly.entity_id
_entity_poly.type
_entity_poly.pdbx_seq_one_letter_code
_entity_poly.pdbx_strand_id
1 'polypeptide(L)'
;MKYILPLFALFILFIYSCRPTDDFNTDPSVKLEFSLDTLHFDTVFTEIGSATRILKVYNRNKKAIKISKISIKNHPNSFFRINVDGIAGNVATDIEIAGNDSLYIFGEVTVDPDQPLSLSPFVIEDYLVFEINGNTQEVLMEAWGQNATYFPDRFSKGGFATLKCDGGTFTITNEKPWVFYGTTVFDGCNVIVEEGARIHVHGGIVPEFDQDSMKFFRNDGRIVFVSGSSLTVNGTQENPVLISGDRLEESFDNVSGQWFGILLIRGSKNHHIQHMELKNAIVGIYADSTDLNIESSKIFNTANSGLYAIKSKVDATNCLFYNNAKSAVNIFQGGDYNFTYCTLASYGVESPALSMTNILPLGEFPNPYDPCLEYRLNAHFKNSIIFGSKKDEISMFDGDGCDEGLPSPIIYTFENCIVRVDELVNNPDDTRFSDFFQFCDPCQNADNNDAVFLNPNEDDYHLDTLSIAEMKAETVSVTVDLDGNMRGENGEAPDEGCYEYQY
;
A
#
# COMPACT_ATOMS: atom_id res chain seq x y z
N MET A 1 33.10 -54.84 62.79
CA MET A 1 32.90 -55.01 61.33
C MET A 1 31.44 -55.10 60.85
N LYS A 2 30.41 -55.13 61.73
CA LYS A 2 28.99 -55.22 61.29
C LYS A 2 28.34 -53.91 60.79
N TYR A 3 28.97 -52.76 61.00
CA TYR A 3 28.41 -51.44 60.62
C TYR A 3 29.18 -50.75 59.48
N ILE A 4 30.25 -51.35 58.96
CA ILE A 4 31.07 -50.74 57.89
C ILE A 4 30.36 -50.87 56.54
N LEU A 5 29.68 -52.00 56.28
CA LEU A 5 28.93 -52.24 55.05
C LEU A 5 27.76 -51.25 54.84
N PRO A 6 26.87 -50.99 55.82
CA PRO A 6 25.81 -50.01 55.64
C PRO A 6 26.32 -48.56 55.56
N LEU A 7 27.44 -48.23 56.24
CA LEU A 7 28.05 -46.90 56.14
C LEU A 7 28.67 -46.65 54.76
N PHE A 8 29.28 -47.69 54.17
CA PHE A 8 29.83 -47.63 52.81
C PHE A 8 28.73 -47.56 51.74
N ALA A 9 27.62 -48.28 51.93
CA ALA A 9 26.45 -48.17 51.06
C ALA A 9 25.77 -46.78 51.14
N LEU A 10 25.71 -46.19 52.34
CA LEU A 10 25.23 -44.82 52.53
C LEU A 10 26.15 -43.79 51.86
N PHE A 11 27.48 -43.99 51.96
CA PHE A 11 28.45 -43.14 51.27
C PHE A 11 28.32 -43.24 49.74
N ILE A 12 28.11 -44.44 49.19
CA ILE A 12 27.85 -44.66 47.75
C ILE A 12 26.58 -43.95 47.27
N LEU A 13 25.53 -43.89 48.10
CA LEU A 13 24.30 -43.15 47.79
C LEU A 13 24.53 -41.62 47.76
N PHE A 14 25.47 -41.10 48.56
CA PHE A 14 25.83 -39.67 48.53
C PHE A 14 26.66 -39.28 47.28
N ILE A 15 27.48 -40.18 46.74
CA ILE A 15 28.30 -39.90 45.53
C ILE A 15 27.48 -39.97 44.23
N TYR A 16 26.34 -40.67 44.22
CA TYR A 16 25.40 -40.71 43.09
C TYR A 16 24.35 -39.58 43.11
N SER A 17 24.36 -38.73 44.14
CA SER A 17 23.45 -37.57 44.27
C SER A 17 23.96 -36.31 43.56
N CYS A 18 25.16 -36.34 42.95
CA CYS A 18 25.58 -35.27 42.05
C CYS A 18 24.84 -35.41 40.72
N ARG A 19 23.66 -34.77 40.62
CA ARG A 19 23.21 -34.31 39.29
C ARG A 19 24.34 -33.46 38.70
N PRO A 20 24.72 -33.65 37.43
CA PRO A 20 25.52 -32.63 36.75
C PRO A 20 24.82 -31.30 36.98
N THR A 21 25.54 -30.29 37.47
CA THR A 21 25.04 -28.91 37.35
C THR A 21 24.89 -28.67 35.86
N ASP A 22 23.66 -28.57 35.37
CA ASP A 22 23.38 -28.33 33.95
C ASP A 22 24.09 -27.04 33.55
N ASP A 23 25.18 -27.20 32.82
CA ASP A 23 26.00 -26.09 32.36
C ASP A 23 25.27 -25.47 31.16
N PHE A 24 24.46 -24.44 31.41
CA PHE A 24 23.70 -23.75 30.38
C PHE A 24 24.64 -23.04 29.41
N ASN A 25 24.31 -23.08 28.14
CA ASN A 25 24.97 -22.24 27.16
C ASN A 25 24.49 -20.79 27.31
N THR A 26 25.36 -19.92 27.82
CA THR A 26 25.09 -18.49 28.05
C THR A 26 25.65 -17.58 26.94
N ASP A 27 26.19 -18.17 25.87
CA ASP A 27 26.74 -17.41 24.75
C ASP A 27 25.63 -16.63 24.03
N PRO A 28 25.77 -15.30 23.85
CA PRO A 28 24.86 -14.47 23.05
C PRO A 28 24.86 -14.81 21.56
N SER A 29 25.68 -15.73 21.05
CA SER A 29 25.57 -16.19 19.65
C SER A 29 24.58 -17.35 19.48
N VAL A 30 24.05 -17.89 20.58
CA VAL A 30 23.16 -19.06 20.56
C VAL A 30 21.81 -18.70 19.96
N LYS A 31 21.34 -19.57 19.06
CA LYS A 31 20.03 -19.47 18.42
C LYS A 31 19.28 -20.79 18.54
N LEU A 32 17.97 -20.69 18.67
CA LEU A 32 17.03 -21.79 18.47
C LEU A 32 16.83 -22.02 16.97
N GLU A 33 16.53 -23.28 16.65
CA GLU A 33 15.98 -23.64 15.34
C GLU A 33 14.49 -23.96 15.52
N PHE A 34 13.67 -23.49 14.59
CA PHE A 34 12.22 -23.70 14.60
C PHE A 34 11.83 -24.68 13.49
N SER A 35 10.81 -25.50 13.72
CA SER A 35 10.31 -26.41 12.67
C SER A 35 9.70 -25.68 11.47
N LEU A 36 9.25 -24.44 11.69
CA LEU A 36 8.59 -23.56 10.72
C LEU A 36 8.98 -22.11 11.06
N ASP A 37 8.95 -21.23 10.06
CA ASP A 37 9.11 -19.78 10.22
C ASP A 37 7.78 -19.07 10.52
N THR A 38 6.67 -19.64 10.04
CA THR A 38 5.30 -19.15 10.27
C THR A 38 4.37 -20.28 10.71
N LEU A 39 3.53 -19.99 11.72
CA LEU A 39 2.50 -20.89 12.24
C LEU A 39 1.13 -20.47 11.70
N HIS A 40 0.71 -21.08 10.60
CA HIS A 40 -0.57 -20.77 9.93
C HIS A 40 -1.76 -21.56 10.51
N PHE A 41 -2.83 -20.83 10.84
CA PHE A 41 -4.07 -21.35 11.40
C PHE A 41 -5.20 -21.29 10.38
N ASP A 42 -5.55 -22.44 9.80
CA ASP A 42 -6.62 -22.53 8.80
C ASP A 42 -8.01 -22.36 9.45
N THR A 43 -8.47 -21.12 9.55
CA THR A 43 -9.71 -20.71 10.23
C THR A 43 -10.86 -20.38 9.27
N VAL A 44 -10.92 -21.00 8.07
CA VAL A 44 -12.01 -20.78 7.09
C VAL A 44 -13.34 -21.43 7.52
N PHE A 45 -13.78 -21.11 8.71
CA PHE A 45 -15.08 -21.53 9.17
C PHE A 45 -16.11 -20.52 8.65
N THR A 46 -17.26 -21.00 8.21
CA THR A 46 -18.44 -20.15 7.93
C THR A 46 -19.20 -19.82 9.22
N GLU A 47 -18.71 -20.30 10.36
CA GLU A 47 -19.26 -20.19 11.71
C GLU A 47 -18.08 -20.07 12.69
N ILE A 48 -18.32 -19.89 13.98
CA ILE A 48 -17.24 -19.87 14.99
C ILE A 48 -16.40 -21.15 14.92
N GLY A 49 -15.08 -21.01 14.84
CA GLY A 49 -14.19 -22.16 14.86
C GLY A 49 -12.86 -21.91 15.53
N SER A 50 -12.17 -23.02 15.81
CA SER A 50 -10.86 -23.02 16.44
C SER A 50 -9.89 -23.88 15.65
N ALA A 51 -8.64 -23.42 15.57
CA ALA A 51 -7.56 -24.18 14.97
C ALA A 51 -6.41 -24.28 15.96
N THR A 52 -5.86 -25.49 16.08
CA THR A 52 -4.66 -25.76 16.88
C THR A 52 -3.51 -26.15 15.95
N ARG A 53 -2.33 -25.61 16.21
CA ARG A 53 -1.11 -25.87 15.45
C ARG A 53 0.06 -26.11 16.38
N ILE A 54 1.04 -26.86 15.89
CA ILE A 54 2.20 -27.29 16.69
C ILE A 54 3.46 -26.68 16.09
N LEU A 55 4.23 -26.00 16.93
CA LEU A 55 5.58 -25.56 16.64
C LEU A 55 6.56 -26.39 17.47
N LYS A 56 7.59 -26.95 16.83
CA LYS A 56 8.72 -27.55 17.54
C LYS A 56 9.87 -26.55 17.59
N VAL A 57 10.45 -26.42 18.77
CA VAL A 57 11.58 -25.54 19.03
C VAL A 57 12.77 -26.41 19.41
N TYR A 58 13.86 -26.34 18.64
CA TYR A 58 15.01 -27.21 18.78
C TYR A 58 16.20 -26.47 19.40
N ASN A 59 16.83 -27.12 20.36
CA ASN A 59 18.19 -26.79 20.78
C ASN A 59 19.17 -27.72 20.07
N ARG A 60 19.79 -27.26 18.97
CA ARG A 60 20.83 -28.02 18.26
C ARG A 60 22.20 -28.00 18.94
N ASN A 61 22.35 -27.28 20.05
CA ASN A 61 23.59 -27.20 20.78
C ASN A 61 23.75 -28.40 21.72
N LYS A 62 24.99 -28.75 22.05
CA LYS A 62 25.29 -29.88 22.96
C LYS A 62 24.95 -29.58 24.42
N LYS A 63 25.01 -28.31 24.82
CA LYS A 63 24.67 -27.85 26.17
C LYS A 63 23.19 -27.47 26.24
N ALA A 64 22.61 -27.56 27.43
CA ALA A 64 21.26 -27.09 27.68
C ALA A 64 21.17 -25.58 27.42
N ILE A 65 20.01 -25.11 26.98
CA ILE A 65 19.68 -23.69 26.82
C ILE A 65 18.55 -23.36 27.79
N LYS A 66 18.66 -22.20 28.42
CA LYS A 66 17.57 -21.60 29.19
C LYS A 66 16.98 -20.43 28.42
N ILE A 67 15.71 -20.56 28.04
CA ILE A 67 14.93 -19.50 27.43
C ILE A 67 14.37 -18.64 28.56
N SER A 68 14.75 -17.37 28.60
CA SER A 68 14.30 -16.47 29.67
C SER A 68 12.80 -16.23 29.57
N LYS A 69 12.29 -16.07 28.34
CA LYS A 69 10.87 -15.80 28.09
C LYS A 69 10.42 -16.30 26.73
N ILE A 70 9.24 -16.90 26.70
CA ILE A 70 8.44 -17.17 25.51
C ILE A 70 7.13 -16.44 25.71
N SER A 71 6.76 -15.56 24.79
CA SER A 71 5.51 -14.81 24.90
C SER A 71 4.94 -14.39 23.56
N ILE A 72 3.63 -14.19 23.52
CA ILE A 72 2.98 -13.52 22.39
C ILE A 72 3.19 -12.01 22.50
N LYS A 73 3.63 -11.37 21.41
CA LYS A 73 4.06 -9.96 21.37
C LYS A 73 2.97 -9.00 21.84
N ASN A 74 1.73 -9.19 21.37
CA ASN A 74 0.60 -8.32 21.70
C ASN A 74 -0.22 -8.79 22.92
N HIS A 75 0.32 -9.67 23.78
CA HIS A 75 -0.36 -10.07 25.03
C HIS A 75 -0.65 -8.85 25.94
N PRO A 76 -1.87 -8.73 26.55
CA PRO A 76 -2.95 -9.72 26.60
C PRO A 76 -3.98 -9.65 25.46
N ASN A 77 -3.85 -8.72 24.52
CA ASN A 77 -4.85 -8.44 23.49
C ASN A 77 -4.73 -9.33 22.24
N SER A 78 -4.07 -10.49 22.36
CA SER A 78 -3.88 -11.40 21.22
C SER A 78 -5.07 -12.33 21.04
N PHE A 79 -5.43 -12.58 19.78
CA PHE A 79 -6.37 -13.65 19.39
C PHE A 79 -5.81 -15.04 19.63
N PHE A 80 -4.48 -15.15 19.71
CA PHE A 80 -3.79 -16.40 19.88
C PHE A 80 -3.64 -16.78 21.35
N ARG A 81 -3.75 -18.08 21.60
CA ARG A 81 -3.40 -18.73 22.86
C ARG A 81 -2.26 -19.70 22.62
N ILE A 82 -1.35 -19.82 23.58
CA ILE A 82 -0.29 -20.82 23.52
C ILE A 82 -0.25 -21.69 24.77
N ASN A 83 0.28 -22.89 24.58
CA ASN A 83 0.73 -23.79 25.63
C ASN A 83 2.16 -24.21 25.30
N VAL A 84 3.09 -23.96 26.24
CA VAL A 84 4.52 -24.24 26.09
C VAL A 84 4.85 -25.47 26.92
N ASP A 85 5.06 -26.61 26.26
CA ASP A 85 5.44 -27.88 26.87
C ASP A 85 4.58 -28.29 28.09
N GLY A 86 3.28 -28.08 27.99
CA GLY A 86 2.30 -28.35 29.05
C GLY A 86 1.94 -27.14 29.91
N ILE A 87 2.73 -26.06 29.87
CA ILE A 87 2.46 -24.81 30.60
C ILE A 87 1.47 -23.96 29.79
N ALA A 88 0.23 -23.85 30.28
CA ALA A 88 -0.79 -23.03 29.64
C ALA A 88 -0.60 -21.54 29.96
N GLY A 89 -0.76 -20.68 28.96
CA GLY A 89 -0.72 -19.24 29.10
C GLY A 89 0.14 -18.56 28.05
N ASN A 90 -0.13 -17.30 27.75
CA ASN A 90 0.53 -16.56 26.67
C ASN A 90 1.92 -16.03 27.01
N VAL A 91 2.41 -16.38 28.21
CA VAL A 91 3.76 -16.08 28.70
C VAL A 91 4.25 -17.29 29.47
N ALA A 92 5.44 -17.76 29.12
CA ALA A 92 6.18 -18.78 29.83
C ALA A 92 7.62 -18.29 30.07
N THR A 93 8.14 -18.44 31.28
CA THR A 93 9.48 -17.96 31.66
C THR A 93 10.35 -19.10 32.14
N ASP A 94 11.67 -18.90 32.04
CA ASP A 94 12.67 -19.84 32.56
C ASP A 94 12.52 -21.27 32.01
N ILE A 95 12.25 -21.40 30.70
CA ILE A 95 12.04 -22.68 30.03
C ILE A 95 13.37 -23.30 29.62
N GLU A 96 13.62 -24.54 30.03
CA GLU A 96 14.87 -25.24 29.76
C GLU A 96 14.70 -26.26 28.63
N ILE A 97 15.63 -26.25 27.66
CA ILE A 97 15.72 -27.28 26.61
C ILE A 97 17.09 -27.96 26.73
N ALA A 98 17.08 -29.26 26.97
CA ALA A 98 18.29 -30.06 27.02
C ALA A 98 19.08 -30.00 25.69
N GLY A 99 20.36 -30.33 25.75
CA GLY A 99 21.22 -30.33 24.55
C GLY A 99 20.77 -31.38 23.53
N ASN A 100 20.67 -30.99 22.26
CA ASN A 100 20.13 -31.79 21.14
C ASN A 100 18.67 -32.23 21.34
N ASP A 101 17.90 -31.51 22.14
CA ASP A 101 16.50 -31.80 22.40
C ASP A 101 15.56 -30.74 21.81
N SER A 102 14.26 -30.92 22.00
CA SER A 102 13.21 -30.02 21.54
C SER A 102 12.07 -29.89 22.53
N LEU A 103 11.36 -28.77 22.50
CA LEU A 103 10.08 -28.61 23.17
C LEU A 103 8.94 -28.44 22.16
N TYR A 104 7.72 -28.64 22.63
CA TYR A 104 6.49 -28.42 21.87
C TYR A 104 5.80 -27.14 22.32
N ILE A 105 5.35 -26.34 21.34
CA ILE A 105 4.40 -25.25 21.57
C ILE A 105 3.14 -25.55 20.79
N PHE A 106 2.02 -25.58 21.50
CA PHE A 106 0.69 -25.67 20.90
C PHE A 106 0.12 -24.26 20.84
N GLY A 107 -0.02 -23.73 19.64
CA GLY A 107 -0.78 -22.51 19.40
C GLY A 107 -2.23 -22.84 19.11
N GLU A 108 -3.14 -21.98 19.53
CA GLU A 108 -4.56 -22.06 19.26
C GLU A 108 -5.08 -20.65 18.91
N VAL A 109 -6.03 -20.58 17.99
CA VAL A 109 -6.80 -19.36 17.72
C VAL A 109 -8.29 -19.72 17.73
N THR A 110 -9.13 -18.81 18.19
CA THR A 110 -10.59 -18.90 18.04
C THR A 110 -11.06 -17.69 17.25
N VAL A 111 -11.72 -17.95 16.13
CA VAL A 111 -12.20 -16.92 15.21
C VAL A 111 -13.71 -17.06 15.08
N ASP A 112 -14.39 -15.92 15.14
CA ASP A 112 -15.80 -15.79 14.77
C ASP A 112 -15.89 -14.86 13.55
N PRO A 113 -16.20 -15.40 12.35
CA PRO A 113 -16.21 -14.64 11.10
C PRO A 113 -17.38 -13.66 11.00
N ASP A 114 -18.38 -13.76 11.87
CA ASP A 114 -19.53 -12.86 11.90
C ASP A 114 -19.32 -11.66 12.84
N GLN A 115 -18.18 -11.61 13.56
CA GLN A 115 -17.84 -10.46 14.40
C GLN A 115 -17.47 -9.23 13.55
N PRO A 116 -17.65 -8.01 14.11
CA PRO A 116 -17.14 -6.80 13.50
C PRO A 116 -15.63 -6.88 13.21
N LEU A 117 -15.16 -6.19 12.16
CA LEU A 117 -13.76 -6.18 11.73
C LEU A 117 -12.75 -5.89 12.86
N SER A 118 -13.13 -5.03 13.82
CA SER A 118 -12.33 -4.74 15.02
C SER A 118 -12.03 -5.96 15.92
N LEU A 119 -12.85 -7.01 15.84
CA LEU A 119 -12.75 -8.24 16.62
C LEU A 119 -12.44 -9.47 15.75
N SER A 120 -12.47 -9.31 14.42
CA SER A 120 -12.13 -10.36 13.47
C SER A 120 -11.67 -9.71 12.16
N PRO A 121 -10.42 -9.25 12.07
CA PRO A 121 -9.90 -8.64 10.83
C PRO A 121 -9.70 -9.70 9.74
N PHE A 122 -9.57 -9.31 8.47
CA PHE A 122 -9.35 -10.29 7.37
C PHE A 122 -8.13 -11.19 7.63
N VAL A 123 -7.01 -10.58 8.04
CA VAL A 123 -5.78 -11.27 8.39
C VAL A 123 -5.42 -10.91 9.83
N ILE A 124 -5.24 -11.93 10.67
CA ILE A 124 -4.89 -11.81 12.08
C ILE A 124 -3.43 -12.22 12.22
N GLU A 125 -2.57 -11.29 12.65
CA GLU A 125 -1.14 -11.54 12.82
C GLU A 125 -0.67 -11.23 14.25
N ASP A 126 0.23 -12.07 14.76
CA ASP A 126 0.98 -11.81 15.99
C ASP A 126 2.33 -12.53 15.93
N TYR A 127 3.21 -12.25 16.88
CA TYR A 127 4.52 -12.88 16.93
C TYR A 127 4.70 -13.65 18.24
N LEU A 128 5.15 -14.89 18.11
CA LEU A 128 5.68 -15.66 19.22
C LEU A 128 7.16 -15.30 19.41
N VAL A 129 7.44 -14.61 20.51
CA VAL A 129 8.75 -14.03 20.83
C VAL A 129 9.51 -14.94 21.79
N PHE A 130 10.77 -15.22 21.47
CA PHE A 130 11.70 -16.01 22.27
C PHE A 130 12.89 -15.14 22.69
N GLU A 131 13.14 -15.03 23.99
CA GLU A 131 14.27 -14.30 24.56
C GLU A 131 15.28 -15.28 25.15
N ILE A 132 16.55 -15.21 24.70
CA ILE A 132 17.64 -16.11 25.12
C ILE A 132 18.95 -15.35 25.17
N ASN A 133 19.64 -15.32 26.31
CA ASN A 133 20.98 -14.71 26.44
C ASN A 133 21.09 -13.29 25.87
N GLY A 134 20.00 -12.51 25.87
CA GLY A 134 19.92 -11.17 25.28
C GLY A 134 19.58 -11.13 23.78
N ASN A 135 19.41 -12.28 23.12
CA ASN A 135 18.88 -12.38 21.76
C ASN A 135 17.36 -12.53 21.76
N THR A 136 16.73 -11.96 20.74
CA THR A 136 15.32 -12.16 20.44
C THR A 136 15.16 -12.87 19.10
N GLN A 137 14.35 -13.92 19.08
CA GLN A 137 13.87 -14.58 17.86
C GLN A 137 12.35 -14.54 17.84
N GLU A 138 11.75 -14.38 16.67
CA GLU A 138 10.30 -14.30 16.50
C GLU A 138 9.84 -15.35 15.50
N VAL A 139 8.67 -15.93 15.74
CA VAL A 139 7.94 -16.80 14.81
C VAL A 139 6.58 -16.16 14.56
N LEU A 140 6.21 -15.95 13.29
CA LEU A 140 4.93 -15.34 12.93
C LEU A 140 3.78 -16.32 13.21
N MET A 141 2.69 -15.81 13.77
CA MET A 141 1.42 -16.52 13.94
C MET A 141 0.37 -15.81 13.08
N GLU A 142 -0.33 -16.57 12.23
CA GLU A 142 -1.22 -16.00 11.22
C GLU A 142 -2.53 -16.79 11.12
N ALA A 143 -3.67 -16.09 11.12
CA ALA A 143 -5.01 -16.65 10.98
C ALA A 143 -5.90 -15.75 10.10
N TRP A 144 -7.06 -16.26 9.70
CA TRP A 144 -8.03 -15.54 8.86
C TRP A 144 -9.32 -15.26 9.64
N GLY A 145 -9.65 -13.99 9.83
CA GLY A 145 -10.80 -13.61 10.65
C GLY A 145 -12.12 -13.60 9.87
N GLN A 146 -12.11 -13.13 8.62
CA GLN A 146 -13.34 -12.88 7.87
C GLN A 146 -13.60 -13.89 6.74
N ASN A 147 -14.89 -14.06 6.43
CA ASN A 147 -15.36 -14.78 5.25
C ASN A 147 -15.17 -13.91 4.00
N ALA A 148 -14.08 -14.17 3.27
CA ALA A 148 -13.71 -13.44 2.06
C ALA A 148 -13.15 -14.39 0.98
N THR A 149 -13.06 -13.87 -0.24
CA THR A 149 -12.33 -14.52 -1.33
C THR A 149 -10.86 -14.12 -1.24
N TYR A 150 -10.01 -15.01 -0.75
CA TYR A 150 -8.57 -14.79 -0.67
C TYR A 150 -7.91 -15.20 -1.99
N PHE A 151 -7.19 -14.26 -2.61
CA PHE A 151 -6.58 -14.45 -3.92
C PHE A 151 -5.10 -14.06 -3.88
N PRO A 152 -4.19 -14.81 -4.53
CA PRO A 152 -4.40 -16.09 -5.24
C PRO A 152 -4.77 -17.25 -4.30
N ASP A 153 -4.25 -17.19 -3.08
CA ASP A 153 -4.56 -18.05 -1.94
C ASP A 153 -4.12 -17.34 -0.65
N ARG A 154 -4.29 -18.03 0.47
CA ARG A 154 -4.05 -17.51 1.82
C ARG A 154 -2.60 -17.61 2.28
N PHE A 155 -1.73 -18.28 1.54
CA PHE A 155 -0.35 -18.57 1.92
C PHE A 155 0.67 -17.85 1.04
N SER A 156 0.18 -16.94 0.18
CA SER A 156 0.99 -16.23 -0.81
C SER A 156 1.69 -14.97 -0.28
N LYS A 157 1.73 -14.75 1.05
CA LYS A 157 2.46 -13.62 1.64
C LYS A 157 3.91 -13.62 1.18
N GLY A 158 4.37 -12.51 0.62
CA GLY A 158 5.69 -12.34 0.05
C GLY A 158 5.98 -13.16 -1.19
N GLY A 159 5.02 -13.95 -1.67
CA GLY A 159 5.08 -14.73 -2.89
C GLY A 159 4.66 -13.93 -4.13
N PHE A 160 4.91 -14.55 -5.28
CA PHE A 160 4.44 -14.10 -6.58
C PHE A 160 3.49 -15.14 -7.14
N ALA A 161 2.28 -14.74 -7.49
CA ALA A 161 1.34 -15.59 -8.20
C ALA A 161 0.96 -14.95 -9.53
N THR A 162 1.18 -15.70 -10.61
CA THR A 162 0.79 -15.29 -11.95
C THR A 162 -0.45 -16.05 -12.38
N LEU A 163 -1.55 -15.32 -12.59
CA LEU A 163 -2.72 -15.82 -13.28
C LEU A 163 -2.55 -15.58 -14.78
N LYS A 164 -2.47 -16.65 -15.56
CA LYS A 164 -2.46 -16.60 -17.02
C LYS A 164 -3.85 -16.91 -17.54
N CYS A 165 -4.43 -16.00 -18.31
CA CYS A 165 -5.77 -16.18 -18.85
C CYS A 165 -5.79 -16.46 -20.35
N ASP A 166 -4.68 -16.31 -21.07
CA ASP A 166 -4.59 -16.47 -22.53
C ASP A 166 -5.69 -15.70 -23.28
N GLY A 167 -5.98 -14.47 -22.84
CA GLY A 167 -7.06 -13.62 -23.35
C GLY A 167 -8.43 -13.82 -22.69
N GLY A 168 -8.53 -14.71 -21.70
CA GLY A 168 -9.75 -14.97 -20.92
C GLY A 168 -10.09 -13.87 -19.92
N THR A 169 -11.31 -13.96 -19.37
CA THR A 169 -11.85 -13.01 -18.40
C THR A 169 -11.72 -13.53 -16.98
N PHE A 170 -11.33 -12.67 -16.06
CA PHE A 170 -11.35 -12.91 -14.62
C PHE A 170 -12.25 -11.88 -13.95
N THR A 171 -13.32 -12.32 -13.29
CA THR A 171 -14.32 -11.42 -12.69
C THR A 171 -14.15 -11.36 -11.17
N ILE A 172 -14.01 -10.15 -10.65
CA ILE A 172 -14.05 -9.83 -9.22
C ILE A 172 -15.48 -9.38 -8.91
N THR A 173 -16.24 -10.25 -8.25
CA THR A 173 -17.65 -10.00 -7.92
C THR A 173 -17.82 -9.24 -6.61
N ASN A 174 -19.02 -8.70 -6.38
CA ASN A 174 -19.39 -8.02 -5.13
C ASN A 174 -20.05 -8.93 -4.08
N GLU A 175 -20.16 -10.24 -4.33
CA GLU A 175 -20.83 -11.19 -3.41
C GLU A 175 -20.12 -11.28 -2.06
N LYS A 176 -18.79 -11.15 -2.04
CA LYS A 176 -17.94 -11.14 -0.86
C LYS A 176 -16.75 -10.20 -1.07
N PRO A 177 -16.17 -9.65 0.02
CA PRO A 177 -14.89 -8.96 -0.09
C PRO A 177 -13.81 -9.87 -0.66
N TRP A 178 -12.90 -9.28 -1.42
CA TRP A 178 -11.70 -9.93 -1.94
C TRP A 178 -10.49 -9.50 -1.13
N VAL A 179 -9.61 -10.43 -0.78
CA VAL A 179 -8.34 -10.16 -0.09
C VAL A 179 -7.20 -10.62 -0.96
N PHE A 180 -6.46 -9.67 -1.53
CA PHE A 180 -5.26 -9.94 -2.31
C PHE A 180 -4.07 -10.10 -1.36
N TYR A 181 -3.40 -11.23 -1.45
CA TYR A 181 -2.32 -11.62 -0.55
C TYR A 181 -1.03 -11.85 -1.34
N GLY A 182 0.00 -11.05 -1.08
CA GLY A 182 1.25 -11.13 -1.85
C GLY A 182 1.29 -10.23 -3.07
N THR A 183 2.08 -10.66 -4.06
CA THR A 183 2.14 -10.04 -5.39
C THR A 183 1.35 -10.88 -6.39
N THR A 184 0.27 -10.30 -6.88
CA THR A 184 -0.62 -10.90 -7.88
C THR A 184 -0.31 -10.32 -9.26
N VAL A 185 -0.06 -11.18 -10.24
CA VAL A 185 0.23 -10.81 -11.62
C VAL A 185 -0.83 -11.37 -12.55
N PHE A 186 -1.57 -10.49 -13.23
CA PHE A 186 -2.48 -10.83 -14.30
C PHE A 186 -1.74 -10.77 -15.64
N ASP A 187 -1.58 -11.92 -16.28
CA ASP A 187 -0.84 -12.09 -17.53
C ASP A 187 -1.81 -12.46 -18.66
N GLY A 188 -2.05 -11.50 -19.56
CA GLY A 188 -2.98 -11.66 -20.68
C GLY A 188 -4.44 -11.84 -20.24
N CYS A 189 -4.84 -11.29 -19.09
CA CYS A 189 -6.20 -11.38 -18.53
C CYS A 189 -7.04 -10.14 -18.80
N ASN A 190 -8.33 -10.31 -19.06
CA ASN A 190 -9.32 -9.25 -18.97
C ASN A 190 -9.95 -9.27 -17.58
N VAL A 191 -9.44 -8.44 -16.66
CA VAL A 191 -9.98 -8.38 -15.29
C VAL A 191 -11.16 -7.41 -15.24
N ILE A 192 -12.31 -7.90 -14.80
CA ILE A 192 -13.54 -7.11 -14.66
C ILE A 192 -13.90 -7.05 -13.18
N VAL A 193 -14.06 -5.85 -12.63
CA VAL A 193 -14.53 -5.62 -11.25
C VAL A 193 -15.95 -5.10 -11.31
N GLU A 194 -16.86 -5.82 -10.66
CA GLU A 194 -18.28 -5.47 -10.60
C GLU A 194 -18.54 -4.28 -9.65
N GLU A 195 -19.64 -3.56 -9.87
CA GLU A 195 -20.04 -2.44 -9.01
C GLU A 195 -20.18 -2.88 -7.54
N GLY A 196 -19.83 -1.99 -6.62
CA GLY A 196 -19.91 -2.27 -5.18
C GLY A 196 -18.92 -3.31 -4.66
N ALA A 197 -18.02 -3.86 -5.49
CA ALA A 197 -16.99 -4.78 -5.01
C ALA A 197 -16.09 -4.10 -3.95
N ARG A 198 -15.59 -4.92 -3.02
CA ARG A 198 -14.68 -4.52 -1.94
C ARG A 198 -13.40 -5.33 -2.08
N ILE A 199 -12.30 -4.66 -2.42
CA ILE A 199 -10.98 -5.25 -2.58
C ILE A 199 -10.09 -4.75 -1.46
N HIS A 200 -9.54 -5.69 -0.70
CA HIS A 200 -8.56 -5.47 0.34
C HIS A 200 -7.23 -6.08 -0.09
N VAL A 201 -6.13 -5.41 0.20
CA VAL A 201 -4.80 -5.88 -0.16
C VAL A 201 -3.94 -5.94 1.08
N HIS A 202 -3.41 -7.11 1.39
CA HIS A 202 -2.43 -7.27 2.44
C HIS A 202 -1.05 -6.92 1.90
N GLY A 203 -0.44 -5.89 2.46
CA GLY A 203 0.94 -5.53 2.17
C GLY A 203 1.91 -5.97 3.26
N GLY A 204 2.92 -5.14 3.49
CA GLY A 204 4.00 -5.41 4.42
C GLY A 204 5.36 -5.52 3.72
N ILE A 205 6.39 -5.76 4.54
CA ILE A 205 7.77 -5.79 4.08
C ILE A 205 8.24 -7.24 4.05
N VAL A 206 8.70 -7.68 2.89
CA VAL A 206 9.15 -9.05 2.64
C VAL A 206 10.67 -9.02 2.46
N PRO A 207 11.42 -9.84 3.22
CA PRO A 207 12.85 -9.99 2.99
C PRO A 207 13.11 -10.79 1.72
N GLU A 208 14.02 -10.30 0.88
CA GLU A 208 14.56 -11.01 -0.28
C GLU A 208 16.07 -11.10 -0.21
N PHE A 209 16.64 -12.05 -0.95
CA PHE A 209 18.08 -12.24 -1.06
C PHE A 209 18.47 -12.15 -2.54
N ASP A 210 19.48 -11.35 -2.86
CA ASP A 210 20.02 -11.29 -4.21
C ASP A 210 20.92 -12.48 -4.53
N GLN A 211 21.51 -12.49 -5.73
CA GLN A 211 22.40 -13.57 -6.18
C GLN A 211 23.64 -13.73 -5.30
N ASP A 212 24.06 -12.66 -4.61
CA ASP A 212 25.19 -12.63 -3.69
C ASP A 212 24.78 -12.90 -2.23
N SER A 213 23.54 -13.36 -2.01
CA SER A 213 22.93 -13.60 -0.69
C SER A 213 22.84 -12.34 0.20
N MET A 214 22.88 -11.14 -0.40
CA MET A 214 22.60 -9.92 0.34
C MET A 214 21.10 -9.77 0.54
N LYS A 215 20.72 -9.53 1.80
CA LYS A 215 19.33 -9.33 2.18
C LYS A 215 18.87 -7.92 1.81
N PHE A 216 17.83 -7.82 1.00
CA PHE A 216 17.08 -6.58 0.77
C PHE A 216 15.61 -6.76 1.16
N PHE A 217 14.84 -5.69 1.07
CA PHE A 217 13.45 -5.67 1.48
C PHE A 217 12.57 -5.15 0.35
N ARG A 218 11.46 -5.83 0.10
CA ARG A 218 10.45 -5.46 -0.90
C ARG A 218 9.14 -5.18 -0.20
N ASN A 219 8.44 -4.14 -0.64
CA ASN A 219 7.03 -3.93 -0.29
C ASN A 219 6.13 -4.86 -1.08
N ASP A 220 5.24 -5.55 -0.36
CA ASP A 220 4.26 -6.50 -0.87
C ASP A 220 2.89 -5.85 -1.11
N GLY A 221 1.89 -6.64 -1.50
CA GLY A 221 0.54 -6.14 -1.77
C GLY A 221 0.48 -5.44 -3.12
N ARG A 222 0.89 -6.15 -4.17
CA ARG A 222 0.99 -5.64 -5.54
C ARG A 222 -0.06 -6.30 -6.42
N ILE A 223 -0.82 -5.50 -7.16
CA ILE A 223 -1.72 -6.00 -8.21
C ILE A 223 -1.15 -5.56 -9.55
N VAL A 224 -0.59 -6.49 -10.31
CA VAL A 224 0.22 -6.21 -11.49
C VAL A 224 -0.47 -6.70 -12.75
N PHE A 225 -0.48 -5.88 -13.80
CA PHE A 225 -1.06 -6.16 -15.11
C PHE A 225 0.04 -6.16 -16.17
N VAL A 226 0.15 -7.24 -16.95
CA VAL A 226 1.18 -7.44 -18.00
C VAL A 226 0.63 -8.15 -19.25
N SER A 227 1.41 -8.14 -20.33
CA SER A 227 1.21 -8.98 -21.53
C SER A 227 -0.19 -8.89 -22.16
N GLY A 228 -0.68 -7.68 -22.36
CA GLY A 228 -1.98 -7.44 -22.99
C GLY A 228 -3.17 -7.57 -22.03
N SER A 229 -2.94 -7.72 -20.73
CA SER A 229 -4.00 -7.69 -19.73
C SER A 229 -4.68 -6.32 -19.66
N SER A 230 -5.96 -6.32 -19.31
CA SER A 230 -6.78 -5.12 -19.06
C SER A 230 -7.40 -5.17 -17.66
N LEU A 231 -7.73 -3.98 -17.15
CA LEU A 231 -8.47 -3.79 -15.90
C LEU A 231 -9.69 -2.92 -16.22
N THR A 232 -10.88 -3.45 -15.98
CA THR A 232 -12.16 -2.75 -16.12
C THR A 232 -12.83 -2.69 -14.76
N VAL A 233 -12.92 -1.52 -14.15
CA VAL A 233 -13.62 -1.30 -12.87
C VAL A 233 -14.96 -0.62 -13.16
N ASN A 234 -16.06 -1.33 -12.94
CA ASN A 234 -17.41 -0.87 -13.24
C ASN A 234 -18.13 -0.40 -11.97
N GLY A 235 -17.59 0.56 -11.24
CA GLY A 235 -18.32 1.19 -10.14
C GLY A 235 -19.49 2.03 -10.66
N THR A 236 -20.39 2.39 -9.75
CA THR A 236 -21.47 3.38 -9.99
C THR A 236 -21.46 4.44 -8.89
N GLN A 237 -22.19 5.55 -9.08
CA GLN A 237 -22.32 6.59 -8.05
C GLN A 237 -22.88 6.01 -6.75
N GLU A 238 -23.87 5.13 -6.85
CA GLU A 238 -24.52 4.48 -5.70
C GLU A 238 -23.68 3.34 -5.12
N ASN A 239 -22.94 2.61 -5.98
CA ASN A 239 -22.12 1.47 -5.57
C ASN A 239 -20.68 1.61 -6.09
N PRO A 240 -19.88 2.52 -5.51
CA PRO A 240 -18.49 2.65 -5.90
C PRO A 240 -17.70 1.39 -5.53
N VAL A 241 -16.64 1.10 -6.28
CA VAL A 241 -15.69 0.03 -5.97
C VAL A 241 -14.65 0.57 -5.00
N LEU A 242 -14.45 -0.10 -3.86
CA LEU A 242 -13.43 0.28 -2.88
C LEU A 242 -12.21 -0.65 -3.02
N ILE A 243 -11.03 -0.05 -3.09
CA ILE A 243 -9.73 -0.74 -3.04
C ILE A 243 -8.88 -0.14 -1.91
N SER A 244 -8.55 -0.95 -0.91
CA SER A 244 -7.86 -0.48 0.30
C SER A 244 -6.96 -1.55 0.92
N GLY A 245 -6.27 -1.22 2.02
CA GLY A 245 -5.62 -2.23 2.85
C GLY A 245 -6.62 -3.19 3.50
N ASP A 246 -6.13 -4.28 4.07
CA ASP A 246 -6.93 -5.25 4.82
C ASP A 246 -7.06 -4.93 6.33
N ARG A 247 -6.35 -3.89 6.79
CA ARG A 247 -6.43 -3.33 8.14
C ARG A 247 -7.49 -2.24 8.21
N LEU A 248 -8.71 -2.65 8.52
CA LEU A 248 -9.91 -1.81 8.56
C LEU A 248 -10.26 -1.30 9.96
N GLU A 249 -9.36 -1.44 10.93
CA GLU A 249 -9.57 -0.89 12.25
C GLU A 249 -9.40 0.65 12.23
N GLU A 250 -10.14 1.36 13.08
CA GLU A 250 -10.16 2.85 13.12
C GLU A 250 -8.75 3.47 13.19
N SER A 251 -7.83 2.85 13.93
CA SER A 251 -6.45 3.33 14.04
C SER A 251 -5.63 3.21 12.75
N PHE A 252 -6.12 2.44 11.77
CA PHE A 252 -5.49 2.21 10.47
C PHE A 252 -6.23 2.90 9.32
N ASP A 253 -7.46 3.40 9.52
CA ASP A 253 -8.28 3.99 8.45
C ASP A 253 -7.55 5.06 7.64
N ASN A 254 -6.72 5.86 8.30
CA ASN A 254 -5.94 6.95 7.73
C ASN A 254 -4.44 6.67 7.65
N VAL A 255 -3.98 5.43 7.88
CA VAL A 255 -2.56 5.07 7.73
C VAL A 255 -2.27 4.76 6.25
N SER A 256 -1.44 5.58 5.60
CA SER A 256 -0.99 5.35 4.23
C SER A 256 0.09 4.27 4.13
N GLY A 257 0.28 3.70 2.94
CA GLY A 257 1.36 2.73 2.67
C GLY A 257 1.13 1.31 3.21
N GLN A 258 -0.12 0.91 3.45
CA GLN A 258 -0.47 -0.42 3.95
C GLN A 258 -0.22 -1.53 2.91
N TRP A 259 -0.33 -1.19 1.63
CA TRP A 259 -0.11 -2.09 0.49
C TRP A 259 0.56 -1.32 -0.65
N PHE A 260 1.21 -1.99 -1.59
CA PHE A 260 2.03 -1.30 -2.57
C PHE A 260 1.21 -0.45 -3.56
N GLY A 261 0.27 -1.04 -4.29
CA GLY A 261 -0.50 -0.34 -5.32
C GLY A 261 -0.95 -1.22 -6.50
N ILE A 262 -1.64 -0.59 -7.45
CA ILE A 262 -1.98 -1.18 -8.75
C ILE A 262 -0.89 -0.80 -9.76
N LEU A 263 -0.30 -1.79 -10.42
CA LEU A 263 0.76 -1.60 -11.41
C LEU A 263 0.26 -2.01 -12.79
N LEU A 264 0.11 -1.03 -13.66
CA LEU A 264 -0.19 -1.20 -15.08
C LEU A 264 1.13 -1.08 -15.83
N ILE A 265 1.71 -2.22 -16.19
CA ILE A 265 3.08 -2.31 -16.68
C ILE A 265 3.09 -2.53 -18.20
N ARG A 266 4.11 -1.97 -18.84
CA ARG A 266 4.38 -2.07 -20.28
C ARG A 266 3.89 -3.37 -20.90
N GLY A 267 2.99 -3.22 -21.87
CA GLY A 267 2.36 -4.32 -22.58
C GLY A 267 0.93 -4.59 -22.10
N SER A 268 0.54 -4.18 -20.90
CA SER A 268 -0.88 -4.04 -20.52
C SER A 268 -1.54 -2.93 -21.35
N LYS A 269 -2.87 -2.95 -21.46
CA LYS A 269 -3.62 -2.03 -22.32
C LYS A 269 -5.10 -1.97 -21.97
N ASN A 270 -5.79 -0.95 -22.48
CA ASN A 270 -7.22 -0.76 -22.42
C ASN A 270 -7.76 -0.80 -20.98
N HIS A 271 -7.11 -0.08 -20.06
CA HIS A 271 -7.57 0.04 -18.68
C HIS A 271 -8.66 1.11 -18.58
N HIS A 272 -9.80 0.76 -17.98
CA HIS A 272 -10.94 1.64 -17.79
C HIS A 272 -11.44 1.53 -16.35
N ILE A 273 -11.47 2.66 -15.64
CA ILE A 273 -11.82 2.70 -14.23
C ILE A 273 -12.93 3.72 -14.03
N GLN A 274 -14.06 3.29 -13.48
CA GLN A 274 -15.19 4.17 -13.20
C GLN A 274 -15.65 4.01 -11.74
N HIS A 275 -15.95 5.13 -11.07
CA HIS A 275 -16.45 5.18 -9.69
C HIS A 275 -15.67 4.29 -8.71
N MET A 276 -14.36 4.48 -8.69
CA MET A 276 -13.46 3.79 -7.78
C MET A 276 -13.01 4.71 -6.65
N GLU A 277 -12.93 4.17 -5.44
CA GLU A 277 -12.21 4.76 -4.33
C GLU A 277 -10.99 3.89 -4.01
N LEU A 278 -9.78 4.43 -4.20
CA LEU A 278 -8.53 3.75 -3.87
C LEU A 278 -7.81 4.50 -2.76
N LYS A 279 -7.53 3.81 -1.65
CA LYS A 279 -6.84 4.41 -0.50
C LYS A 279 -5.80 3.54 0.21
N ASN A 280 -5.00 4.19 1.05
CA ASN A 280 -3.99 3.59 1.93
C ASN A 280 -2.83 2.87 1.21
N ALA A 281 -2.63 3.09 -0.09
CA ALA A 281 -1.54 2.47 -0.85
C ALA A 281 -0.19 3.18 -0.63
N ILE A 282 0.92 2.59 -1.07
CA ILE A 282 2.20 3.30 -1.20
C ILE A 282 2.11 4.20 -2.43
N VAL A 283 1.76 3.64 -3.59
CA VAL A 283 1.42 4.36 -4.82
C VAL A 283 0.01 3.94 -5.19
N GLY A 284 -0.88 4.87 -5.54
CA GLY A 284 -2.25 4.50 -5.90
C GLY A 284 -2.30 3.66 -7.18
N ILE A 285 -2.00 4.29 -8.31
CA ILE A 285 -1.83 3.64 -9.61
C ILE A 285 -0.47 4.00 -10.19
N TYR A 286 0.32 2.99 -10.50
CA TYR A 286 1.56 3.10 -11.26
C TYR A 286 1.28 2.69 -12.71
N ALA A 287 1.35 3.63 -13.65
CA ALA A 287 1.07 3.40 -15.07
C ALA A 287 2.33 3.63 -15.92
N ASP A 288 2.97 2.57 -16.41
CA ASP A 288 4.18 2.64 -17.22
C ASP A 288 3.95 2.11 -18.64
N SER A 289 4.11 2.98 -19.64
CA SER A 289 4.03 2.64 -21.05
C SER A 289 2.71 1.97 -21.44
N THR A 290 1.59 2.47 -20.89
CA THR A 290 0.23 1.90 -21.05
C THR A 290 -0.80 3.01 -21.24
N ASP A 291 -2.00 2.64 -21.67
CA ASP A 291 -3.19 3.50 -21.69
C ASP A 291 -4.09 3.27 -20.47
N LEU A 292 -4.64 4.35 -19.92
CA LEU A 292 -5.52 4.34 -18.75
C LEU A 292 -6.59 5.44 -18.88
N ASN A 293 -7.86 5.05 -18.80
CA ASN A 293 -8.97 5.97 -18.64
C ASN A 293 -9.55 5.83 -17.22
N ILE A 294 -9.73 6.96 -16.53
CA ILE A 294 -10.29 7.03 -15.17
C ILE A 294 -11.42 8.06 -15.16
N GLU A 295 -12.58 7.66 -14.64
CA GLU A 295 -13.78 8.49 -14.61
C GLU A 295 -14.40 8.46 -13.21
N SER A 296 -14.81 9.62 -12.70
CA SER A 296 -15.56 9.78 -11.44
C SER A 296 -14.96 9.03 -10.26
N SER A 297 -13.65 9.09 -10.08
CA SER A 297 -12.92 8.27 -9.09
C SER A 297 -12.09 9.10 -8.11
N LYS A 298 -11.85 8.54 -6.93
CA LYS A 298 -11.05 9.12 -5.84
C LYS A 298 -9.80 8.27 -5.60
N ILE A 299 -8.63 8.90 -5.59
CA ILE A 299 -7.36 8.22 -5.27
C ILE A 299 -6.62 9.05 -4.22
N PHE A 300 -6.49 8.50 -3.02
CA PHE A 300 -6.10 9.31 -1.87
C PHE A 300 -5.40 8.54 -0.75
N ASN A 301 -4.88 9.29 0.22
CA ASN A 301 -4.18 8.75 1.38
C ASN A 301 -3.07 7.76 1.00
N THR A 302 -2.17 8.17 0.11
CA THR A 302 -1.04 7.34 -0.34
C THR A 302 0.30 7.80 0.25
N ALA A 303 1.23 6.86 0.47
CA ALA A 303 2.55 7.17 1.01
C ALA A 303 3.53 7.75 -0.05
N ASN A 304 3.06 7.93 -1.28
CA ASN A 304 3.77 8.52 -2.40
C ASN A 304 2.74 9.31 -3.25
N SER A 305 2.65 9.04 -4.55
CA SER A 305 1.69 9.68 -5.46
C SER A 305 0.42 8.85 -5.62
N GLY A 306 -0.71 9.53 -5.80
CA GLY A 306 -1.98 8.90 -6.15
C GLY A 306 -1.89 8.28 -7.55
N LEU A 307 -1.46 9.07 -8.54
CA LEU A 307 -1.11 8.58 -9.87
C LEU A 307 0.38 8.81 -10.16
N TYR A 308 1.08 7.74 -10.48
CA TYR A 308 2.47 7.77 -10.92
C TYR A 308 2.54 7.24 -12.35
N ALA A 309 2.74 8.12 -13.32
CA ALA A 309 2.73 7.77 -14.73
C ALA A 309 4.12 7.91 -15.37
N ILE A 310 4.52 6.93 -16.19
CA ILE A 310 5.76 6.94 -16.96
C ILE A 310 5.46 6.66 -18.42
N LYS A 311 5.72 7.60 -19.33
CA LYS A 311 5.56 7.41 -20.79
C LYS A 311 4.19 6.80 -21.15
N SER A 312 3.14 7.25 -20.49
CA SER A 312 1.80 6.64 -20.56
C SER A 312 0.81 7.55 -21.28
N LYS A 313 -0.35 6.99 -21.62
CA LYS A 313 -1.52 7.75 -22.04
C LYS A 313 -2.56 7.71 -20.93
N VAL A 314 -2.93 8.84 -20.36
CA VAL A 314 -3.95 8.91 -19.31
C VAL A 314 -5.04 9.91 -19.67
N ASP A 315 -6.28 9.45 -19.65
CA ASP A 315 -7.48 10.29 -19.79
C ASP A 315 -8.26 10.22 -18.46
N ALA A 316 -8.20 11.28 -17.65
CA ALA A 316 -8.87 11.37 -16.36
C ALA A 316 -10.00 12.40 -16.40
N THR A 317 -11.20 12.00 -16.00
CA THR A 317 -12.39 12.86 -16.00
C THR A 317 -13.08 12.83 -14.65
N ASN A 318 -13.43 14.00 -14.10
CA ASN A 318 -14.19 14.12 -12.87
C ASN A 318 -13.54 13.38 -11.68
N CYS A 319 -12.20 13.45 -11.55
CA CYS A 319 -11.46 12.69 -10.55
C CYS A 319 -10.90 13.58 -9.44
N LEU A 320 -10.78 13.02 -8.24
CA LEU A 320 -10.20 13.69 -7.08
C LEU A 320 -8.93 12.94 -6.61
N PHE A 321 -7.82 13.65 -6.55
CA PHE A 321 -6.54 13.16 -6.03
C PHE A 321 -6.10 14.03 -4.85
N TYR A 322 -6.03 13.46 -3.65
CA TYR A 322 -5.76 14.23 -2.43
C TYR A 322 -5.03 13.42 -1.36
N ASN A 323 -4.51 14.12 -0.35
CA ASN A 323 -3.82 13.53 0.80
C ASN A 323 -2.77 12.48 0.36
N ASN A 324 -1.86 12.89 -0.53
CA ASN A 324 -0.78 12.04 -1.03
C ASN A 324 0.55 12.58 -0.46
N ALA A 325 1.42 11.70 0.06
CA ALA A 325 2.66 12.13 0.69
C ALA A 325 3.69 12.73 -0.30
N LYS A 326 3.47 12.51 -1.61
CA LYS A 326 4.15 13.19 -2.72
C LYS A 326 3.09 13.86 -3.62
N SER A 327 3.44 14.20 -4.86
CA SER A 327 2.49 14.82 -5.78
C SER A 327 1.25 13.96 -5.97
N ALA A 328 0.09 14.58 -6.01
CA ALA A 328 -1.19 13.91 -6.27
C ALA A 328 -1.12 13.16 -7.61
N VAL A 329 -0.56 13.83 -8.62
CA VAL A 329 -0.19 13.25 -9.92
C VAL A 329 1.28 13.55 -10.22
N ASN A 330 2.02 12.51 -10.60
CA ASN A 330 3.42 12.61 -10.98
C ASN A 330 3.65 11.95 -12.35
N ILE A 331 4.24 12.70 -13.28
CA ILE A 331 4.46 12.30 -14.67
C ILE A 331 5.96 12.32 -14.97
N PHE A 332 6.48 11.18 -15.42
CA PHE A 332 7.86 11.01 -15.86
C PHE A 332 7.94 10.54 -17.31
N GLN A 333 9.07 10.81 -17.95
CA GLN A 333 9.36 10.36 -19.32
C GLN A 333 8.24 10.71 -20.33
N GLY A 334 7.58 11.85 -20.15
CA GLY A 334 6.54 12.32 -21.05
C GLY A 334 5.35 11.37 -21.22
N GLY A 335 4.63 11.48 -22.34
CA GLY A 335 3.37 10.79 -22.58
C GLY A 335 2.26 11.72 -23.09
N ASP A 336 1.02 11.25 -23.02
CA ASP A 336 -0.18 12.00 -23.43
C ASP A 336 -1.20 12.00 -22.29
N TYR A 337 -1.52 13.17 -21.75
CA TYR A 337 -2.28 13.32 -20.52
C TYR A 337 -3.43 14.31 -20.70
N ASN A 338 -4.66 13.88 -20.46
CA ASN A 338 -5.84 14.75 -20.48
C ASN A 338 -6.57 14.65 -19.14
N PHE A 339 -6.81 15.80 -18.50
CA PHE A 339 -7.53 15.92 -17.24
C PHE A 339 -8.67 16.90 -17.40
N THR A 340 -9.91 16.45 -17.22
CA THR A 340 -11.09 17.31 -17.30
C THR A 340 -11.90 17.23 -16.01
N TYR A 341 -12.27 18.37 -15.41
CA TYR A 341 -12.96 18.42 -14.11
C TYR A 341 -12.23 17.64 -13.00
N CYS A 342 -10.90 17.66 -13.01
CA CYS A 342 -10.12 16.99 -11.97
C CYS A 342 -9.70 17.98 -10.90
N THR A 343 -9.68 17.52 -9.64
CA THR A 343 -9.10 18.26 -8.52
C THR A 343 -7.87 17.51 -8.03
N LEU A 344 -6.72 18.16 -8.12
CA LEU A 344 -5.44 17.70 -7.60
C LEU A 344 -5.11 18.57 -6.39
N ALA A 345 -5.34 18.02 -5.19
CA ALA A 345 -5.18 18.74 -3.94
C ALA A 345 -3.94 18.27 -3.16
N SER A 346 -3.12 19.21 -2.67
CA SER A 346 -1.92 18.89 -1.89
C SER A 346 -1.77 19.78 -0.65
N TYR A 347 -2.24 19.26 0.49
CA TYR A 347 -2.20 19.96 1.77
C TYR A 347 -1.31 19.22 2.77
N GLY A 348 -0.52 19.96 3.54
CA GLY A 348 0.27 19.42 4.65
C GLY A 348 1.49 18.59 4.25
N VAL A 349 1.92 18.67 2.99
CA VAL A 349 3.08 17.93 2.46
C VAL A 349 4.03 18.85 1.71
N GLU A 350 5.33 18.53 1.74
CA GLU A 350 6.38 19.28 1.03
C GLU A 350 6.53 18.81 -0.43
N SER A 351 5.41 18.68 -1.15
CA SER A 351 5.37 18.26 -2.56
C SER A 351 4.31 19.07 -3.31
N PRO A 352 4.52 19.45 -4.59
CA PRO A 352 3.47 20.10 -5.38
C PRO A 352 2.36 19.10 -5.72
N ALA A 353 1.11 19.56 -5.90
CA ALA A 353 0.00 18.73 -6.35
C ALA A 353 0.27 18.01 -7.69
N LEU A 354 0.88 18.71 -8.65
CA LEU A 354 1.25 18.19 -9.96
C LEU A 354 2.76 18.31 -10.19
N SER A 355 3.39 17.20 -10.56
CA SER A 355 4.80 17.18 -11.00
C SER A 355 4.88 16.55 -12.38
N MET A 356 5.57 17.21 -13.32
CA MET A 356 5.68 16.77 -14.70
C MET A 356 7.11 16.91 -15.24
N THR A 357 7.58 15.87 -15.93
CA THR A 357 8.83 15.91 -16.68
C THR A 357 8.81 14.98 -17.89
N ASN A 358 9.48 15.42 -18.95
CA ASN A 358 9.75 14.64 -20.16
C ASN A 358 10.88 13.61 -19.99
N ILE A 359 11.57 13.60 -18.84
CA ILE A 359 12.69 12.68 -18.60
C ILE A 359 12.42 11.65 -17.49
N LEU A 360 13.15 10.54 -17.56
CA LEU A 360 13.30 9.57 -16.48
C LEU A 360 14.80 9.40 -16.21
N PRO A 361 15.31 9.87 -15.07
CA PRO A 361 16.69 9.66 -14.70
C PRO A 361 16.94 8.18 -14.38
N LEU A 362 18.04 7.61 -14.89
CA LEU A 362 18.48 6.25 -14.55
C LEU A 362 19.60 6.23 -13.49
N GLY A 363 19.96 7.39 -12.94
CA GLY A 363 20.98 7.59 -11.92
C GLY A 363 20.59 8.65 -10.89
N GLU A 364 21.57 9.25 -10.21
CA GLU A 364 21.33 10.33 -9.25
C GLU A 364 21.02 11.63 -9.99
N PHE A 365 19.77 12.06 -9.96
CA PHE A 365 19.38 13.34 -10.53
C PHE A 365 19.70 14.50 -9.56
N PRO A 366 20.14 15.70 -10.00
CA PRO A 366 20.47 16.13 -11.37
C PRO A 366 21.96 15.99 -11.68
N ASN A 367 22.46 14.77 -11.88
CA ASN A 367 23.79 14.57 -12.46
C ASN A 367 23.68 14.57 -13.99
N PRO A 368 24.23 15.58 -14.70
CA PRO A 368 24.13 15.67 -16.17
C PRO A 368 24.91 14.59 -16.92
N TYR A 369 25.67 13.74 -16.21
CA TYR A 369 26.39 12.60 -16.79
C TYR A 369 25.65 11.27 -16.65
N ASP A 370 24.55 11.24 -15.88
CA ASP A 370 23.79 10.02 -15.70
C ASP A 370 22.89 9.77 -16.91
N PRO A 371 22.82 8.53 -17.41
CA PRO A 371 21.94 8.22 -18.52
C PRO A 371 20.50 8.51 -18.11
N CYS A 372 19.75 9.13 -19.01
CA CYS A 372 18.33 9.37 -18.83
C CYS A 372 17.57 8.92 -20.08
N LEU A 373 16.30 8.63 -19.89
CA LEU A 373 15.37 8.40 -21.00
C LEU A 373 14.51 9.63 -21.16
N GLU A 374 14.22 10.02 -22.39
CA GLU A 374 13.35 11.16 -22.68
C GLU A 374 12.27 10.81 -23.70
N TYR A 375 11.14 11.51 -23.60
CA TYR A 375 10.06 11.42 -24.57
C TYR A 375 9.17 12.66 -24.46
N ARG A 376 8.56 13.09 -25.58
CA ARG A 376 7.66 14.24 -25.57
C ARG A 376 6.55 14.12 -24.53
N LEU A 377 6.23 15.21 -23.87
CA LEU A 377 5.13 15.30 -22.90
C LEU A 377 4.03 16.18 -23.52
N ASN A 378 2.83 15.65 -23.66
CA ASN A 378 1.63 16.42 -23.98
C ASN A 378 0.69 16.37 -22.77
N ALA A 379 0.37 17.52 -22.18
CA ALA A 379 -0.55 17.60 -21.05
C ALA A 379 -1.65 18.65 -21.28
N HIS A 380 -2.90 18.25 -21.16
CA HIS A 380 -4.06 19.12 -21.31
C HIS A 380 -4.91 19.02 -20.05
N PHE A 381 -5.12 20.16 -19.40
CA PHE A 381 -5.98 20.29 -18.23
C PHE A 381 -7.12 21.23 -18.57
N LYS A 382 -8.35 20.83 -18.28
CA LYS A 382 -9.54 21.63 -18.54
C LYS A 382 -10.51 21.61 -17.37
N ASN A 383 -11.09 22.76 -17.04
CA ASN A 383 -12.07 22.88 -15.95
C ASN A 383 -11.56 22.29 -14.63
N SER A 384 -10.24 22.37 -14.36
CA SER A 384 -9.59 21.58 -13.31
C SER A 384 -8.97 22.48 -12.24
N ILE A 385 -8.84 21.96 -11.02
CA ILE A 385 -8.22 22.66 -9.90
C ILE A 385 -6.92 21.95 -9.54
N ILE A 386 -5.80 22.68 -9.56
CA ILE A 386 -4.49 22.21 -9.10
C ILE A 386 -4.02 23.15 -8.00
N PHE A 387 -4.24 22.75 -6.76
CA PHE A 387 -4.15 23.66 -5.62
C PHE A 387 -3.74 22.96 -4.32
N GLY A 388 -3.24 23.73 -3.35
CA GLY A 388 -2.64 23.17 -2.15
C GLY A 388 -1.94 24.21 -1.29
N SER A 389 -1.11 23.73 -0.37
CA SER A 389 -0.45 24.55 0.66
C SER A 389 0.84 25.25 0.21
N LYS A 390 1.51 24.76 -0.84
CA LYS A 390 2.73 25.33 -1.40
C LYS A 390 2.42 26.54 -2.28
N LYS A 391 3.43 27.39 -2.45
CA LYS A 391 3.37 28.51 -3.41
C LYS A 391 3.35 28.06 -4.87
N ASP A 392 3.99 26.93 -5.15
CA ASP A 392 3.98 26.27 -6.44
C ASP A 392 3.42 24.86 -6.26
N GLU A 393 2.20 24.67 -6.76
CA GLU A 393 1.49 23.39 -6.81
C GLU A 393 1.70 22.67 -8.14
N ILE A 394 2.40 23.32 -9.08
CA ILE A 394 2.83 22.73 -10.34
C ILE A 394 4.35 22.83 -10.38
N SER A 395 5.01 21.70 -10.53
CA SER A 395 6.44 21.61 -10.82
C SER A 395 6.63 21.03 -12.21
N MET A 396 7.43 21.70 -13.02
CA MET A 396 7.84 21.21 -14.34
C MET A 396 9.35 21.16 -14.41
N PHE A 397 9.87 20.07 -14.95
CA PHE A 397 11.28 19.95 -15.27
C PHE A 397 11.43 19.51 -16.73
N ASP A 398 11.94 20.42 -17.56
CA ASP A 398 12.33 20.10 -18.93
C ASP A 398 13.77 19.58 -18.93
N GLY A 399 13.93 18.31 -19.26
CA GLY A 399 15.25 17.73 -19.48
C GLY A 399 15.66 17.91 -20.93
N ASP A 400 16.61 18.81 -21.16
CA ASP A 400 17.27 18.94 -22.45
C ASP A 400 18.47 17.96 -22.51
N GLY A 401 18.46 17.04 -23.48
CA GLY A 401 19.70 16.43 -23.99
C GLY A 401 20.12 15.11 -23.36
N CYS A 402 19.18 14.20 -23.09
CA CYS A 402 19.53 12.80 -22.82
C CYS A 402 20.09 12.09 -24.06
N ASP A 403 19.54 12.38 -25.24
CA ASP A 403 20.00 11.87 -26.54
C ASP A 403 20.11 13.02 -27.56
N GLU A 404 21.33 13.28 -28.04
CA GLU A 404 21.57 14.38 -28.99
C GLU A 404 20.73 14.23 -30.27
N GLY A 405 19.79 15.14 -30.49
CA GLY A 405 18.99 15.21 -31.73
C GLY A 405 17.61 14.58 -31.65
N LEU A 406 17.17 14.10 -30.48
CA LEU A 406 15.79 13.67 -30.22
C LEU A 406 15.00 14.79 -29.54
N PRO A 407 14.05 15.46 -30.23
CA PRO A 407 13.22 16.46 -29.58
C PRO A 407 12.19 15.80 -28.65
N SER A 408 12.26 16.12 -27.36
CA SER A 408 11.40 15.60 -26.30
C SER A 408 10.56 16.70 -25.62
N PRO A 409 9.97 17.68 -26.35
CA PRO A 409 9.42 18.89 -25.74
C PRO A 409 8.31 18.60 -24.72
N ILE A 410 8.18 19.51 -23.75
CA ILE A 410 7.01 19.61 -22.88
C ILE A 410 6.00 20.57 -23.52
N ILE A 411 4.87 20.03 -23.96
CA ILE A 411 3.73 20.76 -24.50
C ILE A 411 2.60 20.65 -23.48
N TYR A 412 2.13 21.79 -22.97
CA TYR A 412 1.07 21.82 -21.99
C TYR A 412 0.07 22.93 -22.29
N THR A 413 -1.18 22.72 -21.86
CA THR A 413 -2.25 23.71 -21.89
C THR A 413 -3.18 23.51 -20.70
N PHE A 414 -3.59 24.62 -20.08
CA PHE A 414 -4.57 24.67 -19.00
C PHE A 414 -5.69 25.63 -19.45
N GLU A 415 -6.93 25.15 -19.49
CA GLU A 415 -8.09 25.93 -19.94
C GLU A 415 -9.16 25.91 -18.86
N ASN A 416 -9.61 27.08 -18.39
CA ASN A 416 -10.57 27.21 -17.29
C ASN A 416 -10.08 26.46 -16.03
N CYS A 417 -8.91 26.82 -15.54
CA CYS A 417 -8.33 26.15 -14.37
C CYS A 417 -8.02 27.13 -13.24
N ILE A 418 -8.19 26.67 -12.00
CA ILE A 418 -7.49 27.26 -10.85
C ILE A 418 -6.15 26.55 -10.71
N VAL A 419 -5.09 27.36 -10.67
CA VAL A 419 -3.73 26.92 -10.43
C VAL A 419 -3.12 27.74 -9.31
N ARG A 420 -2.05 27.23 -8.72
CA ARG A 420 -1.21 28.00 -7.81
C ARG A 420 0.25 27.88 -8.20
N VAL A 421 0.80 28.96 -8.73
CA VAL A 421 2.19 29.08 -9.15
C VAL A 421 2.75 30.45 -8.78
N ASP A 422 3.99 30.49 -8.29
CA ASP A 422 4.72 31.68 -7.90
C ASP A 422 6.15 31.63 -8.46
N GLU A 423 6.99 30.74 -7.92
CA GLU A 423 8.39 30.64 -8.33
C GLU A 423 8.53 30.06 -9.74
N LEU A 424 7.61 29.19 -10.18
CA LEU A 424 7.65 28.60 -11.53
C LEU A 424 7.73 29.66 -12.63
N VAL A 425 7.03 30.79 -12.46
CA VAL A 425 6.97 31.88 -13.45
C VAL A 425 7.94 33.02 -13.14
N ASN A 426 8.42 33.12 -11.91
CA ASN A 426 9.25 34.22 -11.42
C ASN A 426 10.70 33.83 -11.11
N ASN A 427 11.13 32.60 -11.43
CA ASN A 427 12.48 32.13 -11.15
C ASN A 427 13.51 32.79 -12.10
N PRO A 428 14.47 33.59 -11.59
CA PRO A 428 15.50 34.21 -12.41
C PRO A 428 16.55 33.21 -12.94
N ASP A 429 16.69 32.05 -12.29
CA ASP A 429 17.67 31.01 -12.64
C ASP A 429 17.11 29.99 -13.64
N ASP A 430 15.78 29.89 -13.77
CA ASP A 430 15.09 29.04 -14.75
C ASP A 430 13.88 29.75 -15.37
N THR A 431 14.10 30.36 -16.53
CA THR A 431 13.06 31.15 -17.22
C THR A 431 12.23 30.32 -18.21
N ARG A 432 12.43 29.00 -18.29
CA ARG A 432 11.80 28.13 -19.31
C ARG A 432 10.29 28.08 -19.24
N PHE A 433 9.72 28.35 -18.06
CA PHE A 433 8.28 28.36 -17.82
C PHE A 433 7.74 29.75 -17.43
N SER A 434 8.51 30.82 -17.67
CA SER A 434 8.09 32.20 -17.37
C SER A 434 6.88 32.67 -18.16
N ASP A 435 6.56 31.99 -19.27
CA ASP A 435 5.40 32.22 -20.13
C ASP A 435 4.24 31.26 -19.84
N PHE A 436 4.24 30.53 -18.72
CA PHE A 436 3.19 29.58 -18.32
C PHE A 436 1.77 30.09 -18.53
N PHE A 437 1.50 31.35 -18.15
CA PHE A 437 0.17 31.97 -18.30
C PHE A 437 -0.24 32.30 -19.74
N GLN A 438 0.63 32.14 -20.73
CA GLN A 438 0.23 32.14 -22.15
C GLN A 438 -0.43 30.81 -22.56
N PHE A 439 -0.14 29.74 -21.82
CA PHE A 439 -0.69 28.40 -22.01
C PHE A 439 -1.70 28.02 -20.92
N CYS A 440 -1.96 28.91 -19.97
CA CYS A 440 -2.99 28.81 -18.94
C CYS A 440 -4.00 29.94 -19.15
N ASP A 441 -4.98 29.73 -20.03
CA ASP A 441 -5.93 30.76 -20.46
C ASP A 441 -7.31 30.15 -20.83
N PRO A 442 -8.42 30.59 -20.20
CA PRO A 442 -8.46 31.41 -18.99
C PRO A 442 -7.99 30.60 -17.77
N CYS A 443 -7.19 31.20 -16.89
CA CYS A 443 -6.82 30.58 -15.61
C CYS A 443 -6.88 31.60 -14.47
N GLN A 444 -7.13 31.08 -13.27
CA GLN A 444 -7.04 31.82 -12.02
C GLN A 444 -5.80 31.36 -11.26
N ASN A 445 -4.84 32.27 -11.04
CA ASN A 445 -3.70 31.99 -10.16
C ASN A 445 -4.07 32.36 -8.72
N ALA A 446 -4.44 31.37 -7.94
CA ALA A 446 -4.95 31.54 -6.59
C ALA A 446 -3.83 31.50 -5.54
N ASP A 447 -4.07 32.10 -4.37
CA ASP A 447 -3.20 32.02 -3.21
C ASP A 447 -3.94 31.59 -1.93
N ASN A 448 -3.23 31.49 -0.80
CA ASN A 448 -3.80 31.03 0.48
C ASN A 448 -4.90 31.94 1.06
N ASN A 449 -5.11 33.15 0.53
CA ASN A 449 -6.18 34.05 0.94
C ASN A 449 -7.46 33.83 0.14
N ASP A 450 -7.39 33.12 -0.99
CA ASP A 450 -8.54 32.81 -1.82
C ASP A 450 -9.29 31.60 -1.23
N ALA A 451 -10.61 31.71 -1.20
CA ALA A 451 -11.48 30.58 -0.88
C ALA A 451 -11.57 29.67 -2.12
N VAL A 452 -11.23 28.40 -1.94
CA VAL A 452 -11.34 27.37 -2.99
C VAL A 452 -12.18 26.21 -2.46
N PHE A 453 -11.71 25.57 -1.37
CA PHE A 453 -12.35 24.42 -0.76
C PHE A 453 -12.92 24.75 0.62
N LEU A 454 -13.99 24.05 0.98
CA LEU A 454 -14.75 24.22 2.22
C LEU A 454 -13.90 23.93 3.47
N ASN A 455 -13.20 22.79 3.51
CA ASN A 455 -12.32 22.48 4.65
C ASN A 455 -11.19 21.50 4.27
N PRO A 456 -10.13 21.97 3.61
CA PRO A 456 -9.03 21.11 3.16
C PRO A 456 -8.21 20.51 4.33
N ASN A 457 -8.31 21.05 5.55
CA ASN A 457 -7.63 20.47 6.72
C ASN A 457 -8.30 19.18 7.23
N GLU A 458 -9.57 18.97 6.89
CA GLU A 458 -10.34 17.76 7.20
C GLU A 458 -10.59 16.92 5.94
N ASP A 459 -9.79 17.12 4.89
CA ASP A 459 -9.92 16.47 3.58
C ASP A 459 -11.29 16.69 2.90
N ASP A 460 -11.95 17.82 3.17
CA ASP A 460 -13.19 18.23 2.51
C ASP A 460 -12.88 19.22 1.38
N TYR A 461 -12.89 18.69 0.15
CA TYR A 461 -12.58 19.41 -1.09
C TYR A 461 -13.81 19.85 -1.87
N HIS A 462 -15.01 19.82 -1.27
CA HIS A 462 -16.15 20.54 -1.83
C HIS A 462 -15.83 22.04 -1.89
N LEU A 463 -16.51 22.76 -2.79
CA LEU A 463 -16.25 24.19 -2.97
C LEU A 463 -16.71 24.99 -1.74
N ASP A 464 -15.88 25.97 -1.35
CA ASP A 464 -16.28 26.94 -0.33
C ASP A 464 -17.46 27.79 -0.81
N THR A 465 -18.24 28.33 0.13
CA THR A 465 -19.37 29.25 -0.15
C THR A 465 -19.00 30.55 -0.86
N LEU A 466 -17.72 30.91 -0.89
CA LEU A 466 -17.17 32.06 -1.61
C LEU A 466 -16.12 31.60 -2.62
N SER A 467 -16.24 30.37 -3.13
CA SER A 467 -15.19 29.76 -3.93
C SER A 467 -14.99 30.52 -5.23
N ILE A 468 -13.73 30.78 -5.56
CA ILE A 468 -13.38 31.38 -6.85
C ILE A 468 -13.61 30.41 -8.03
N ALA A 469 -13.89 29.14 -7.76
CA ALA A 469 -14.20 28.12 -8.77
C ALA A 469 -15.62 28.26 -9.36
N GLU A 470 -16.51 28.98 -8.68
CA GLU A 470 -17.92 29.06 -9.03
C GLU A 470 -18.15 29.74 -10.40
N MET A 471 -18.89 29.06 -11.27
CA MET A 471 -19.28 29.49 -12.62
C MET A 471 -18.12 29.89 -13.52
N LYS A 472 -16.96 29.23 -13.39
CA LYS A 472 -15.74 29.52 -14.17
C LYS A 472 -15.39 28.49 -15.22
N ALA A 473 -15.98 27.30 -15.17
CA ALA A 473 -15.70 26.24 -16.12
C ALA A 473 -16.41 26.45 -17.47
N GLU A 474 -15.84 25.87 -18.52
CA GLU A 474 -16.49 25.80 -19.82
C GLU A 474 -17.43 24.59 -19.89
N THR A 475 -18.61 24.73 -20.48
CA THR A 475 -19.52 23.60 -20.70
C THR A 475 -18.90 22.57 -21.67
N VAL A 476 -18.67 21.36 -21.17
CA VAL A 476 -18.18 20.20 -21.94
C VAL A 476 -19.14 19.01 -21.78
N SER A 477 -18.82 17.85 -22.34
CA SER A 477 -19.70 16.66 -22.35
C SER A 477 -19.92 15.99 -20.98
N VAL A 478 -19.24 16.46 -19.93
CA VAL A 478 -19.36 15.93 -18.56
C VAL A 478 -20.46 16.72 -17.85
N THR A 479 -21.59 16.07 -17.60
CA THR A 479 -22.81 16.75 -17.12
C THR A 479 -23.08 16.62 -15.63
N VAL A 480 -22.35 15.75 -14.93
CA VAL A 480 -22.46 15.55 -13.48
C VAL A 480 -21.11 15.68 -12.80
N ASP A 481 -21.11 16.11 -11.55
CA ASP A 481 -19.94 16.18 -10.69
C ASP A 481 -19.64 14.84 -10.01
N LEU A 482 -18.65 14.80 -9.12
CA LEU A 482 -18.21 13.58 -8.43
C LEU A 482 -19.24 13.04 -7.40
N ASP A 483 -20.18 13.88 -6.96
CA ASP A 483 -21.28 13.51 -6.07
C ASP A 483 -22.57 13.15 -6.82
N GLY A 484 -22.57 13.34 -8.15
CA GLY A 484 -23.71 13.07 -9.03
C GLY A 484 -24.65 14.27 -9.20
N ASN A 485 -24.26 15.46 -8.75
CA ASN A 485 -25.01 16.70 -8.97
C ASN A 485 -24.84 17.16 -10.42
N MET A 486 -25.88 17.73 -11.01
CA MET A 486 -25.81 18.27 -12.35
C MET A 486 -24.93 19.53 -12.39
N ARG A 487 -24.10 19.63 -13.42
CA ARG A 487 -23.23 20.78 -13.66
C ARG A 487 -23.96 21.88 -14.43
N GLY A 488 -23.78 23.14 -14.03
CA GLY A 488 -24.39 24.31 -14.66
C GLY A 488 -25.92 24.30 -14.58
N GLU A 489 -26.48 23.86 -13.44
CA GLU A 489 -27.93 23.89 -13.24
C GLU A 489 -28.49 25.30 -13.46
N ASN A 490 -29.76 25.37 -13.88
CA ASN A 490 -30.45 26.62 -14.18
C ASN A 490 -29.82 27.48 -15.29
N GLY A 491 -28.92 26.91 -16.09
CA GLY A 491 -28.28 27.59 -17.23
C GLY A 491 -27.10 28.48 -16.82
N GLU A 492 -26.58 28.29 -15.61
CA GLU A 492 -25.32 28.88 -15.15
C GLU A 492 -24.13 28.16 -15.79
N ALA A 493 -22.96 28.81 -15.81
CA ALA A 493 -21.74 28.12 -16.18
C ALA A 493 -21.38 27.10 -15.08
N PRO A 494 -20.82 25.92 -15.40
CA PRO A 494 -20.35 24.98 -14.40
C PRO A 494 -19.21 25.54 -13.53
N ASP A 495 -18.93 24.85 -12.44
CA ASP A 495 -17.80 25.17 -11.56
C ASP A 495 -16.53 24.41 -11.98
N GLU A 496 -15.37 25.01 -11.75
CA GLU A 496 -14.08 24.33 -11.95
C GLU A 496 -13.88 23.22 -10.90
N GLY A 497 -13.20 22.13 -11.29
CA GLY A 497 -12.89 21.00 -10.41
C GLY A 497 -13.92 19.86 -10.42
N CYS A 498 -13.69 18.86 -9.57
CA CYS A 498 -14.51 17.65 -9.54
C CYS A 498 -15.87 17.80 -8.85
N TYR A 499 -16.15 18.94 -8.21
CA TYR A 499 -17.40 19.20 -7.49
C TYR A 499 -18.14 20.40 -8.08
N GLU A 500 -19.46 20.36 -7.99
CA GLU A 500 -20.33 21.50 -8.27
C GLU A 500 -20.86 22.06 -6.93
N TYR A 501 -20.78 23.36 -6.74
CA TYR A 501 -21.30 24.03 -5.55
C TYR A 501 -22.83 23.86 -5.45
N GLN A 502 -23.30 23.62 -4.23
CA GLN A 502 -24.72 23.44 -3.93
C GLN A 502 -25.21 24.58 -3.02
N TYR A 503 -26.21 25.34 -3.49
CA TYR A 503 -26.75 26.54 -2.83
C TYR A 503 -27.69 26.29 -1.64
#